data_AF-A0A5S9IK42-F1
#
_entry.id   AF-A0A5S9IK42-F1
#
_cell.length_a   1.000
_cell.length_b   1.000
_cell.length_c   1.000
_cell.angle_alpha   90.00
_cell.angle_beta   90.00
_cell.angle_gamma   90.00
#
_symmetry.space_group_name_H-M   'P 1'
#
loop_
_entity.id
_entity.type
_entity.pdbx_description
1 polymer ?
#
loop_
_entity_poly.entity_id
_entity_poly.type
_entity_poly.pdbx_seq_one_letter_code
_entity_poly.pdbx_strand_id
1 'polypeptide(L)'
;MFSVRQATEKDAEGIRDLFVASYGTDYPYQQFYDLYYIKKMCFSDSYVVLVCEDDDGKIMATGSVVMDVGAYTDLIGEFGRLIVHPDARGRGAGNLLMEKRLEFIRKRLHVGIVEARAIHPFAQKISDRYDFKAVGFLPQKHYIKGRRESVAHLVQYFDNSLELRKSNPQIIPQVHTLAEVALTNVGIPSDVVVHEKVIPYPYNGGYRIKELDNDEYAALLRIQRGRLKNREVFGPVRLHYGFSRLHAKNANYLLTMDSDVIVGAVGYIYDKAEKSAKIFEVIAIHDDSIRFLLSQLNEKLKKMGAEYIEIDVSAHAPQMQKTLLELGFLPTSYIPAFAFDDTFRLDLVRMVRLELPFDIREIKLIPIVKPISEIVSAEFQKQNLRVHIGEGMRSVPFFRGLSDEQLQRLALISTANYYKKDEKILCEDELSQRLHIVLEGNVEVYKQQKLVGKLQKFDSLGEMSLALEQNQHTATAIAVDNVKTVAFQYEDLKELSGVRPDIALVIYQNLTTGLAEKLDKVNQDLLRLKQAEKS
;
A
#
# COMPACT_ATOMS: atom_id res chain seq x y z
N MET A 1 29.07 -18.89 30.29
CA MET A 1 29.27 -18.73 28.84
C MET A 1 27.93 -19.03 28.15
N PHE A 2 27.75 -18.63 26.89
CA PHE A 2 26.54 -18.97 26.15
C PHE A 2 26.88 -19.97 25.05
N SER A 3 26.06 -21.01 24.90
CA SER A 3 26.09 -21.94 23.77
C SER A 3 24.80 -21.84 22.98
N VAL A 4 24.86 -22.13 21.67
CA VAL A 4 23.67 -22.14 20.80
C VAL A 4 23.57 -23.48 20.10
N ARG A 5 22.35 -24.02 20.07
CA ARG A 5 22.00 -25.27 19.40
C ARG A 5 20.59 -25.19 18.81
N GLN A 6 20.28 -26.15 17.94
CA GLN A 6 18.91 -26.32 17.46
C GLN A 6 17.99 -26.73 18.62
N ALA A 7 16.80 -26.14 18.64
CA ALA A 7 15.78 -26.43 19.62
C ALA A 7 15.19 -27.84 19.42
N THR A 8 14.86 -28.48 20.52
CA THR A 8 14.16 -29.76 20.60
C THR A 8 12.80 -29.55 21.27
N GLU A 9 11.95 -30.58 21.29
CA GLU A 9 10.66 -30.50 21.99
C GLU A 9 10.79 -30.24 23.50
N LYS A 10 11.94 -30.57 24.10
CA LYS A 10 12.22 -30.34 25.53
C LYS A 10 12.40 -28.86 25.85
N ASP A 11 12.76 -28.06 24.84
CA ASP A 11 12.99 -26.62 25.00
C ASP A 11 11.69 -25.80 24.90
N ALA A 12 10.56 -26.44 24.60
CA ALA A 12 9.30 -25.75 24.33
C ALA A 12 8.82 -24.86 25.49
N GLU A 13 8.99 -25.32 26.73
CA GLU A 13 8.65 -24.53 27.92
C GLU A 13 9.58 -23.33 28.07
N GLY A 14 10.90 -23.52 27.94
CA GLY A 14 11.86 -22.42 28.01
C GLY A 14 11.63 -21.36 26.92
N ILE A 15 11.27 -21.79 25.70
CA ILE A 15 10.89 -20.88 24.62
C ILE A 15 9.63 -20.09 25.00
N ARG A 16 8.55 -20.75 25.43
CA ARG A 16 7.31 -20.10 25.87
C ARG A 16 7.60 -19.05 26.96
N ASP A 17 8.40 -19.42 27.95
CA ASP A 17 8.71 -18.56 29.09
C ASP A 17 9.49 -17.31 28.67
N LEU A 18 10.31 -17.38 27.61
CA LEU A 18 10.94 -16.20 27.01
C LEU A 18 9.92 -15.23 26.38
N PHE A 19 8.89 -15.75 25.71
CA PHE A 19 7.79 -14.93 25.17
C PHE A 19 7.01 -14.27 26.30
N VAL A 20 6.70 -15.02 27.37
CA VAL A 20 6.04 -14.48 28.57
C VAL A 20 6.89 -13.40 29.22
N ALA A 21 8.18 -13.63 29.44
CA ALA A 21 9.09 -12.67 30.06
C ALA A 21 9.27 -11.39 29.22
N SER A 22 9.15 -11.47 27.89
CA SER A 22 9.38 -10.33 27.00
C SER A 22 8.11 -9.56 26.63
N TYR A 23 6.99 -10.26 26.51
CA TYR A 23 5.73 -9.69 25.99
C TYR A 23 4.55 -9.81 26.95
N GLY A 24 4.65 -10.58 28.04
CA GLY A 24 3.51 -10.95 28.87
C GLY A 24 2.62 -11.95 28.13
N THR A 25 1.31 -11.71 28.10
CA THR A 25 0.32 -12.48 27.32
C THR A 25 0.00 -11.87 25.96
N ASP A 26 0.65 -10.75 25.62
CA ASP A 26 0.18 -9.87 24.55
C ASP A 26 0.94 -10.03 23.23
N TYR A 27 1.71 -11.12 23.07
CA TYR A 27 2.35 -11.38 21.79
C TYR A 27 1.27 -11.69 20.73
N PRO A 28 1.31 -11.08 19.51
CA PRO A 28 0.22 -11.21 18.54
C PRO A 28 -0.06 -12.66 18.14
N TYR A 29 1.00 -13.46 18.02
CA TYR A 29 0.91 -14.87 17.66
C TYR A 29 0.72 -15.71 18.92
N GLN A 30 -0.53 -15.83 19.36
CA GLN A 30 -0.91 -16.54 20.58
C GLN A 30 -0.46 -18.01 20.60
N GLN A 31 -0.25 -18.61 19.43
CA GLN A 31 0.34 -19.94 19.31
C GLN A 31 1.72 -20.12 19.96
N PHE A 32 2.48 -19.04 20.22
CA PHE A 32 3.74 -19.12 20.98
C PHE A 32 3.54 -19.27 22.50
N TYR A 33 2.29 -19.27 22.97
CA TYR A 33 1.94 -19.69 24.33
C TYR A 33 1.46 -21.14 24.39
N ASP A 34 1.25 -21.79 23.24
CA ASP A 34 0.88 -23.19 23.12
C ASP A 34 2.13 -24.07 22.95
N LEU A 35 2.37 -24.94 23.94
CA LEU A 35 3.49 -25.88 23.92
C LEU A 35 3.41 -26.86 22.74
N TYR A 36 2.20 -27.27 22.32
CA TYR A 36 2.06 -28.19 21.20
C TYR A 36 2.53 -27.53 19.90
N TYR A 37 2.16 -26.27 19.68
CA TYR A 37 2.62 -25.51 18.54
C TYR A 37 4.15 -25.33 18.52
N ILE A 38 4.76 -24.95 19.64
CA ILE A 38 6.23 -24.81 19.73
C ILE A 38 6.93 -26.14 19.45
N LYS A 39 6.43 -27.25 20.03
CA LYS A 39 6.96 -28.59 19.74
C LYS A 39 6.89 -28.92 18.26
N LYS A 40 5.75 -28.66 17.61
CA LYS A 40 5.58 -28.86 16.16
C LYS A 40 6.57 -28.04 15.34
N MET A 41 6.88 -26.81 15.75
CA MET A 41 7.90 -25.99 15.08
C MET A 41 9.28 -26.64 15.12
N CYS A 42 9.68 -27.25 16.25
CA CYS A 42 10.98 -27.90 16.37
C CYS A 42 11.18 -29.08 15.41
N PHE A 43 10.10 -29.71 14.94
CA PHE A 43 10.13 -30.82 13.99
C PHE A 43 9.82 -30.42 12.54
N SER A 44 9.50 -29.15 12.29
CA SER A 44 9.03 -28.71 10.98
C SER A 44 10.19 -28.30 10.07
N ASP A 45 10.17 -28.80 8.84
CA ASP A 45 11.12 -28.39 7.80
C ASP A 45 10.94 -26.92 7.37
N SER A 46 9.84 -26.25 7.75
CA SER A 46 9.63 -24.83 7.48
C SER A 46 10.38 -23.91 8.45
N TYR A 47 10.91 -24.44 9.56
CA TYR A 47 11.50 -23.63 10.64
C TYR A 47 12.88 -24.14 11.03
N VAL A 48 13.82 -23.21 11.16
CA VAL A 48 15.04 -23.43 11.94
C VAL A 48 14.87 -22.67 13.24
N VAL A 49 14.64 -23.38 14.35
CA VAL A 49 14.52 -22.78 15.68
C VAL A 49 15.81 -23.05 16.45
N LEU A 50 16.48 -21.98 16.89
CA LEU A 50 17.69 -22.07 17.72
C LEU A 50 17.42 -21.52 19.11
N VAL A 51 18.02 -22.15 20.11
CA VAL A 51 18.03 -21.68 21.50
C VAL A 51 19.46 -21.38 21.93
N CYS A 52 19.59 -20.38 22.79
CA CYS A 52 20.81 -20.02 23.47
C CYS A 52 20.66 -20.41 24.94
N GLU A 53 21.52 -21.29 25.43
CA GLU A 53 21.55 -21.72 26.83
C GLU A 53 22.77 -21.16 27.57
N ASP A 54 22.65 -20.98 28.88
CA ASP A 54 23.78 -20.66 29.76
C ASP A 54 24.48 -21.94 30.25
N ASP A 55 25.49 -21.79 31.12
CA ASP A 55 26.28 -22.91 31.64
C ASP A 55 25.43 -23.90 32.47
N ASP A 56 24.29 -23.45 33.00
CA ASP A 56 23.35 -24.26 33.79
C ASP A 56 22.29 -24.94 32.90
N GLY A 57 22.37 -24.77 31.57
CA GLY A 57 21.42 -25.32 30.60
C GLY A 57 20.08 -24.57 30.56
N LYS A 58 19.98 -23.39 31.20
CA LYS A 58 18.77 -22.58 31.16
C LYS A 58 18.67 -21.86 29.82
N ILE A 59 17.49 -21.87 29.21
CA ILE A 59 17.24 -21.18 27.94
C ILE A 59 17.15 -19.67 28.17
N MET A 60 18.14 -18.94 27.67
CA MET A 60 18.30 -17.49 27.86
C MET A 60 17.94 -16.66 26.63
N ALA A 61 17.91 -17.26 25.44
CA ALA A 61 17.41 -16.60 24.25
C ALA A 61 16.92 -17.62 23.21
N THR A 62 16.07 -17.17 22.29
CA THR A 62 15.60 -17.96 21.14
C THR A 62 15.57 -17.09 19.89
N GLY A 63 15.69 -17.71 18.73
CA GLY A 63 15.54 -17.07 17.44
C GLY A 63 15.24 -18.09 16.37
N SER A 64 14.47 -17.69 15.35
CA SER A 64 14.12 -18.61 14.26
C SER A 64 14.41 -18.03 12.88
N VAL A 65 14.48 -18.93 11.90
CA VAL A 65 14.35 -18.63 10.47
C VAL A 65 13.13 -19.37 9.94
N VAL A 66 12.20 -18.64 9.32
CA VAL A 66 10.99 -19.18 8.71
C VAL A 66 11.20 -19.26 7.20
N MET A 67 11.13 -20.45 6.61
CA MET A 67 11.51 -20.68 5.21
C MET A 67 10.31 -20.77 4.25
N ASP A 68 9.09 -20.61 4.75
CA ASP A 68 7.86 -20.65 3.96
C ASP A 68 7.19 -19.27 3.78
N VAL A 69 8.03 -18.24 3.74
CA VAL A 69 7.62 -16.83 3.53
C VAL A 69 7.48 -16.45 2.05
N GLY A 70 8.19 -17.15 1.17
CA GLY A 70 8.01 -17.11 -0.29
C GLY A 70 7.39 -18.41 -0.80
N ALA A 71 7.21 -18.52 -2.12
CA ALA A 71 6.91 -19.82 -2.72
C ALA A 71 8.07 -20.79 -2.42
N TYR A 72 7.78 -22.09 -2.40
CA TYR A 72 8.78 -23.11 -2.04
C TYR A 72 10.06 -23.02 -2.90
N THR A 73 9.91 -22.69 -4.18
CA THR A 73 11.01 -22.52 -5.14
C THR A 73 11.81 -21.23 -4.96
N ASP A 74 11.33 -20.28 -4.16
CA ASP A 74 11.98 -18.98 -4.06
C ASP A 74 13.24 -19.03 -3.18
N LEU A 75 13.36 -20.02 -2.28
CA LEU A 75 14.51 -20.17 -1.37
C LEU A 75 14.74 -18.90 -0.50
N ILE A 76 13.66 -18.36 0.05
CA ILE A 76 13.65 -17.16 0.89
C ILE A 76 13.38 -17.57 2.34
N GLY A 77 14.07 -16.94 3.30
CA GLY A 77 13.76 -17.13 4.72
C GLY A 77 13.70 -15.83 5.52
N GLU A 78 12.75 -15.76 6.45
CA GLU A 78 12.59 -14.64 7.37
C GLU A 78 13.25 -14.96 8.72
N PHE A 79 14.24 -14.14 9.08
CA PHE A 79 14.90 -14.14 10.36
C PHE A 79 14.05 -13.36 11.36
N GLY A 80 13.38 -14.10 12.24
CA GLY A 80 12.41 -13.52 13.17
C GLY A 80 12.47 -14.15 14.55
N ARG A 81 11.50 -13.77 15.39
CA ARG A 81 11.31 -14.27 16.77
C ARG A 81 12.59 -14.26 17.62
N LEU A 82 13.47 -13.27 17.39
CA LEU A 82 14.68 -13.09 18.20
C LEU A 82 14.30 -12.47 19.55
N ILE A 83 14.38 -13.29 20.60
CA ILE A 83 14.03 -12.90 21.96
C ILE A 83 15.19 -13.23 22.88
N VAL A 84 15.57 -12.25 23.70
CA VAL A 84 16.62 -12.41 24.71
C VAL A 84 16.02 -12.10 26.07
N HIS A 85 16.14 -13.05 27.00
CA HIS A 85 15.70 -12.92 28.38
C HIS A 85 16.29 -11.63 28.99
N PRO A 86 15.54 -10.86 29.80
CA PRO A 86 16.03 -9.64 30.45
C PRO A 86 17.44 -9.77 31.05
N ASP A 87 17.71 -10.84 31.80
CA ASP A 87 18.99 -11.13 32.47
C ASP A 87 20.16 -11.46 31.52
N ALA A 88 19.88 -11.73 30.24
CA ALA A 88 20.88 -12.01 29.21
C ALA A 88 21.09 -10.84 28.24
N ARG A 89 20.32 -9.75 28.37
CA ARG A 89 20.46 -8.57 27.49
C ARG A 89 21.82 -7.91 27.67
N GLY A 90 22.39 -7.44 26.55
CA GLY A 90 23.73 -6.83 26.55
C GLY A 90 24.90 -7.80 26.70
N ARG A 91 24.66 -9.09 26.95
CA ARG A 91 25.70 -10.12 27.17
C ARG A 91 26.05 -10.94 25.91
N GLY A 92 25.59 -10.51 24.73
CA GLY A 92 25.97 -11.11 23.44
C GLY A 92 25.06 -12.21 22.89
N ALA A 93 24.13 -12.78 23.67
CA ALA A 93 23.26 -13.89 23.26
C ALA A 93 22.53 -13.67 21.90
N GLY A 94 21.99 -12.46 21.69
CA GLY A 94 21.30 -12.13 20.43
C GLY A 94 22.22 -12.09 19.21
N ASN A 95 23.49 -11.71 19.37
CA ASN A 95 24.47 -11.75 18.28
C ASN A 95 24.84 -13.20 17.95
N LEU A 96 25.14 -14.00 18.97
CA LEU A 96 25.46 -15.42 18.81
C LEU A 96 24.32 -16.18 18.10
N LEU A 97 23.07 -15.90 18.45
CA LEU A 97 21.90 -16.46 17.74
C LEU A 97 21.80 -15.99 16.28
N MET A 98 22.15 -14.74 15.97
CA MET A 98 22.15 -14.29 14.57
C MET A 98 23.23 -15.01 13.76
N GLU A 99 24.45 -15.07 14.30
CA GLU A 99 25.59 -15.78 13.69
C GLU A 99 25.24 -17.25 13.41
N LYS A 100 24.75 -17.99 14.42
CA LYS A 100 24.39 -19.40 14.24
C LYS A 100 23.21 -19.62 13.31
N ARG A 101 22.22 -18.72 13.28
CA ARG A 101 21.14 -18.80 12.28
C ARG A 101 21.69 -18.67 10.87
N LEU A 102 22.62 -17.74 10.63
CA LEU A 102 23.28 -17.57 9.34
C LEU A 102 24.10 -18.80 8.95
N GLU A 103 24.90 -19.36 9.86
CA GLU A 103 25.66 -20.60 9.61
C GLU A 103 24.75 -21.76 9.15
N PHE A 104 23.58 -21.91 9.78
CA PHE A 104 22.64 -23.00 9.47
C PHE A 104 21.95 -22.85 8.11
N ILE A 105 21.62 -21.62 7.70
CA ILE A 105 20.77 -21.37 6.53
C ILE A 105 21.54 -20.97 5.28
N ARG A 106 22.80 -20.53 5.40
CA ARG A 106 23.55 -19.92 4.28
C ARG A 106 23.62 -20.80 3.02
N LYS A 107 23.57 -22.12 3.16
CA LYS A 107 23.56 -23.09 2.04
C LYS A 107 22.16 -23.57 1.62
N ARG A 108 21.10 -23.04 2.23
CA ARG A 108 19.71 -23.46 2.04
C ARG A 108 18.83 -22.37 1.42
N LEU A 109 19.22 -21.12 1.59
CA LEU A 109 18.48 -19.95 1.16
C LEU A 109 19.32 -19.13 0.19
N HIS A 110 18.66 -18.46 -0.74
CA HIS A 110 19.24 -17.45 -1.60
C HIS A 110 19.05 -16.04 -1.02
N VAL A 111 17.95 -15.82 -0.30
CA VAL A 111 17.60 -14.50 0.24
C VAL A 111 17.14 -14.64 1.69
N GLY A 112 17.75 -13.86 2.57
CA GLY A 112 17.32 -13.71 3.97
C GLY A 112 16.66 -12.35 4.17
N ILE A 113 15.51 -12.32 4.84
CA ILE A 113 14.85 -11.06 5.22
C ILE A 113 14.74 -10.91 6.73
N VAL A 114 14.75 -9.67 7.20
CA VAL A 114 14.41 -9.30 8.57
C VAL A 114 13.36 -8.20 8.51
N GLU A 115 12.23 -8.42 9.17
CA GLU A 115 11.25 -7.37 9.48
C GLU A 115 11.48 -6.90 10.93
N ALA A 116 12.31 -5.86 11.10
CA ALA A 116 12.73 -5.40 12.41
C ALA A 116 11.80 -4.29 12.93
N ARG A 117 11.18 -4.50 14.09
CA ARG A 117 10.32 -3.51 14.75
C ARG A 117 11.01 -2.15 14.89
N ALA A 118 10.29 -1.09 14.51
CA ALA A 118 10.78 0.28 14.54
C ALA A 118 10.68 0.92 15.93
N ILE A 119 9.97 0.33 16.90
CA ILE A 119 9.81 0.93 18.24
C ILE A 119 11.10 0.93 19.09
N HIS A 120 12.07 0.10 18.71
CA HIS A 120 13.38 0.01 19.33
C HIS A 120 14.46 -0.34 18.29
N PRO A 121 15.72 0.09 18.50
CA PRO A 121 16.77 -0.13 17.51
C PRO A 121 17.47 -1.49 17.60
N PHE A 122 17.13 -2.35 18.58
CA PHE A 122 17.97 -3.51 18.92
C PHE A 122 18.08 -4.54 17.79
N ALA A 123 16.95 -5.01 17.26
CA ALA A 123 16.95 -5.97 16.14
C ALA A 123 17.58 -5.35 14.89
N GLN A 124 17.28 -4.08 14.61
CA GLN A 124 17.86 -3.34 13.48
C GLN A 124 19.40 -3.30 13.58
N LYS A 125 19.96 -2.97 14.75
CA LYS A 125 21.41 -2.92 14.99
C LYS A 125 22.08 -4.29 14.85
N ILE A 126 21.41 -5.36 15.29
CA ILE A 126 21.93 -6.72 15.10
C ILE A 126 21.94 -7.05 13.61
N SER A 127 20.85 -6.79 12.88
CA SER A 127 20.78 -7.03 11.44
C SER A 127 21.85 -6.26 10.66
N ASP A 128 22.02 -4.96 10.94
CA ASP A 128 23.06 -4.12 10.32
C ASP A 128 24.48 -4.68 10.54
N ARG A 129 24.78 -5.14 11.76
CA ARG A 129 26.07 -5.78 12.09
C ARG A 129 26.36 -7.04 11.26
N TYR A 130 25.32 -7.78 10.88
CA TYR A 130 25.44 -9.00 10.07
C TYR A 130 25.10 -8.75 8.58
N ASP A 131 25.29 -7.51 8.13
CA ASP A 131 25.23 -7.10 6.72
C ASP A 131 23.82 -7.16 6.07
N PHE A 132 22.77 -7.14 6.87
CA PHE A 132 21.42 -6.91 6.33
C PHE A 132 21.24 -5.45 5.93
N LYS A 133 20.82 -5.23 4.69
CA LYS A 133 20.67 -3.91 4.06
C LYS A 133 19.21 -3.48 4.02
N ALA A 134 18.95 -2.19 4.23
CA ALA A 134 17.59 -1.67 4.19
C ALA A 134 17.07 -1.58 2.74
N VAL A 135 15.94 -2.24 2.50
CA VAL A 135 15.26 -2.28 1.18
C VAL A 135 13.80 -1.82 1.25
N GLY A 136 13.32 -1.51 2.44
CA GLY A 136 12.05 -0.86 2.62
C GLY A 136 11.71 -0.52 4.05
N PHE A 137 10.52 0.05 4.21
CA PHE A 137 9.92 0.39 5.49
C PHE A 137 8.43 0.10 5.40
N LEU A 138 7.90 -0.73 6.30
CA LEU A 138 6.50 -1.14 6.29
C LEU A 138 5.78 -0.39 7.43
N PRO A 139 5.07 0.71 7.14
CA PRO A 139 4.41 1.49 8.16
C PRO A 139 3.22 0.75 8.75
N GLN A 140 3.05 0.83 10.08
CA GLN A 140 1.88 0.29 10.78
C GLN A 140 1.57 -1.18 10.44
N LYS A 141 2.59 -1.99 10.16
CA LYS A 141 2.42 -3.39 9.74
C LYS A 141 1.82 -4.25 10.84
N HIS A 142 2.46 -4.33 12.01
CA HIS A 142 2.02 -5.24 13.06
C HIS A 142 1.04 -4.57 14.01
N TYR A 143 0.03 -5.31 14.44
CA TYR A 143 -0.86 -4.90 15.53
C TYR A 143 -0.39 -5.59 16.82
N ILE A 144 0.20 -4.82 17.74
CA ILE A 144 0.79 -5.33 18.98
C ILE A 144 0.32 -4.46 20.15
N LYS A 145 -0.24 -5.06 21.22
CA LYS A 145 -0.65 -4.33 22.44
C LYS A 145 -1.59 -3.15 22.17
N GLY A 146 -2.56 -3.32 21.28
CA GLY A 146 -3.56 -2.28 20.98
C GLY A 146 -3.04 -1.13 20.10
N ARG A 147 -1.82 -1.22 19.57
CA ARG A 147 -1.24 -0.22 18.66
C ARG A 147 -0.66 -0.87 17.41
N ARG A 148 -0.60 -0.09 16.33
CA ARG A 148 0.13 -0.44 15.12
C ARG A 148 1.60 -0.05 15.26
N GLU A 149 2.49 -0.92 14.85
CA GLU A 149 3.92 -0.67 14.84
C GLU A 149 4.51 -0.83 13.44
N SER A 150 5.36 0.11 13.06
CA SER A 150 6.12 0.05 11.80
C SER A 150 7.33 -0.87 11.92
N VAL A 151 7.78 -1.41 10.79
CA VAL A 151 8.98 -2.26 10.72
C VAL A 151 9.93 -1.79 9.63
N ALA A 152 11.22 -1.91 9.90
CA ALA A 152 12.27 -1.82 8.90
C ALA A 152 12.33 -3.13 8.12
N HIS A 153 12.39 -3.07 6.79
CA HIS A 153 12.54 -4.23 5.94
C HIS A 153 13.98 -4.33 5.45
N LEU A 154 14.68 -5.34 5.93
CA LEU A 154 16.10 -5.55 5.66
C LEU A 154 16.31 -6.88 4.92
N VAL A 155 17.30 -6.93 4.03
CA VAL A 155 17.62 -8.11 3.22
C VAL A 155 19.10 -8.45 3.28
N GLN A 156 19.41 -9.72 3.14
CA GLN A 156 20.75 -10.23 2.87
C GLN A 156 20.67 -11.28 1.76
N TYR A 157 21.67 -11.31 0.89
CA TYR A 157 21.78 -12.26 -0.21
C TYR A 157 22.83 -13.32 0.11
N PHE A 158 22.55 -14.55 -0.28
CA PHE A 158 23.44 -15.69 -0.15
C PHE A 158 23.72 -16.27 -1.54
N ASP A 159 24.84 -16.99 -1.63
CA ASP A 159 25.33 -17.60 -2.87
C ASP A 159 25.28 -16.63 -4.06
N ASN A 160 24.94 -17.13 -5.26
CA ASN A 160 24.91 -16.36 -6.50
C ASN A 160 23.51 -15.78 -6.80
N SER A 161 22.71 -15.53 -5.77
CA SER A 161 21.31 -15.10 -5.93
C SER A 161 21.16 -13.80 -6.72
N LEU A 162 22.08 -12.85 -6.54
CA LEU A 162 22.11 -11.60 -7.30
C LEU A 162 22.57 -11.77 -8.76
N GLU A 163 23.39 -12.78 -9.07
CA GLU A 163 23.81 -13.07 -10.45
C GLU A 163 22.64 -13.59 -11.30
N LEU A 164 21.65 -14.19 -10.65
CA LEU A 164 20.41 -14.66 -11.27
C LEU A 164 19.38 -13.53 -11.44
N ARG A 165 19.65 -12.32 -10.96
CA ARG A 165 18.72 -11.19 -11.07
C ARG A 165 18.45 -10.84 -12.52
N LYS A 166 17.17 -10.71 -12.88
CA LYS A 166 16.77 -10.17 -14.17
C LYS A 166 17.04 -8.66 -14.22
N SER A 167 17.86 -8.22 -15.17
CA SER A 167 18.19 -6.80 -15.35
C SER A 167 17.04 -5.98 -15.94
N ASN A 168 17.15 -4.66 -15.82
CA ASN A 168 16.23 -3.67 -16.40
C ASN A 168 14.77 -3.82 -15.92
N PRO A 169 14.50 -3.73 -14.61
CA PRO A 169 13.15 -3.67 -14.08
C PRO A 169 12.38 -2.47 -14.66
N GLN A 170 11.08 -2.65 -14.89
CA GLN A 170 10.20 -1.70 -15.60
C GLN A 170 9.20 -1.12 -14.60
N ILE A 171 9.46 0.08 -14.09
CA ILE A 171 8.76 0.63 -12.92
C ILE A 171 7.98 1.91 -13.23
N ILE A 172 6.99 2.20 -12.39
CA ILE A 172 6.30 3.51 -12.39
C ILE A 172 7.12 4.57 -11.62
N PRO A 173 6.90 5.88 -11.86
CA PRO A 173 7.66 6.95 -11.22
C PRO A 173 7.61 6.91 -9.68
N GLN A 174 6.48 6.49 -9.10
CA GLN A 174 6.29 6.39 -7.65
C GLN A 174 7.21 5.36 -6.98
N VAL A 175 7.79 4.44 -7.74
CA VAL A 175 8.71 3.40 -7.25
C VAL A 175 10.18 3.84 -7.40
N HIS A 176 10.47 4.82 -8.26
CA HIS A 176 11.82 5.15 -8.71
C HIS A 176 12.81 5.43 -7.58
N THR A 177 12.53 6.41 -6.73
CA THR A 177 13.43 6.80 -5.63
C THR A 177 13.61 5.67 -4.61
N LEU A 178 12.55 4.90 -4.35
CA LEU A 178 12.61 3.74 -3.46
C LEU A 178 13.53 2.65 -4.04
N ALA A 179 13.39 2.36 -5.33
CA ALA A 179 14.19 1.36 -6.03
C ALA A 179 15.67 1.75 -6.07
N GLU A 180 15.98 3.00 -6.41
CA GLU A 180 17.35 3.51 -6.48
C GLU A 180 18.08 3.38 -5.14
N VAL A 181 17.43 3.76 -4.04
CA VAL A 181 17.99 3.63 -2.69
C VAL A 181 18.15 2.16 -2.29
N ALA A 182 17.15 1.32 -2.56
CA ALA A 182 17.22 -0.09 -2.22
C ALA A 182 18.33 -0.83 -2.99
N LEU A 183 18.46 -0.58 -4.31
CA LEU A 183 19.52 -1.14 -5.15
C LEU A 183 20.91 -0.68 -4.70
N THR A 184 21.06 0.62 -4.44
CA THR A 184 22.31 1.19 -3.92
C THR A 184 22.72 0.56 -2.59
N ASN A 185 21.76 0.37 -1.67
CA ASN A 185 22.03 -0.22 -0.36
C ASN A 185 22.55 -1.66 -0.46
N VAL A 186 22.16 -2.41 -1.50
CA VAL A 186 22.62 -3.79 -1.72
C VAL A 186 23.79 -3.88 -2.70
N GLY A 187 24.36 -2.74 -3.13
CA GLY A 187 25.54 -2.68 -3.99
C GLY A 187 25.27 -2.90 -5.48
N ILE A 188 24.03 -2.71 -5.94
CA ILE A 188 23.65 -2.85 -7.34
C ILE A 188 23.48 -1.45 -7.95
N PRO A 189 24.16 -1.12 -9.07
CA PRO A 189 23.89 0.11 -9.81
C PRO A 189 22.43 0.12 -10.30
N SER A 190 21.76 1.27 -10.18
CA SER A 190 20.38 1.40 -10.66
C SER A 190 20.32 1.19 -12.18
N ASP A 191 19.62 0.13 -12.59
CA ASP A 191 19.34 -0.23 -13.99
C ASP A 191 17.83 -0.12 -14.29
N VAL A 192 17.08 0.58 -13.44
CA VAL A 192 15.63 0.67 -13.55
C VAL A 192 15.20 1.51 -14.76
N VAL A 193 14.16 1.06 -15.46
CA VAL A 193 13.52 1.78 -16.56
C VAL A 193 12.20 2.35 -16.07
N VAL A 194 12.10 3.68 -16.03
CA VAL A 194 10.90 4.38 -15.56
C VAL A 194 9.94 4.63 -16.71
N HIS A 195 8.69 4.21 -16.55
CA HIS A 195 7.59 4.48 -17.50
C HIS A 195 6.71 5.61 -16.97
N GLU A 196 6.84 6.81 -17.53
CA GLU A 196 6.06 7.98 -17.09
C GLU A 196 4.55 7.81 -17.36
N LYS A 197 4.21 7.25 -18.53
CA LYS A 197 2.83 7.14 -19.01
C LYS A 197 2.41 5.67 -19.06
N VAL A 198 2.02 5.15 -17.90
CA VAL A 198 1.45 3.81 -17.77
C VAL A 198 -0.05 3.89 -17.60
N ILE A 199 -0.77 3.14 -18.43
CA ILE A 199 -2.22 2.96 -18.32
C ILE A 199 -2.47 1.77 -17.38
N PRO A 200 -3.29 1.90 -16.33
CA PRO A 200 -3.68 0.77 -15.46
C PRO A 200 -4.47 -0.28 -16.24
N TYR A 201 -4.70 -1.44 -15.63
CA TYR A 201 -5.69 -2.39 -16.14
C TYR A 201 -7.08 -1.72 -16.23
N PRO A 202 -7.84 -1.98 -17.31
CA PRO A 202 -9.18 -1.42 -17.46
C PRO A 202 -10.11 -1.96 -16.36
N TYR A 203 -11.12 -1.16 -16.00
CA TYR A 203 -12.17 -1.58 -15.08
C TYR A 203 -13.42 -1.96 -15.86
N ASN A 204 -13.90 -3.20 -15.69
CA ASN A 204 -15.16 -3.66 -16.23
C ASN A 204 -16.05 -4.21 -15.09
N GLY A 205 -17.19 -3.57 -14.85
CA GLY A 205 -18.12 -3.91 -13.77
C GLY A 205 -19.11 -5.03 -14.07
N GLY A 206 -19.07 -5.63 -15.27
CA GLY A 206 -20.04 -6.63 -15.72
C GLY A 206 -19.91 -8.02 -15.09
N TYR A 207 -18.90 -8.25 -14.25
CA TYR A 207 -18.61 -9.57 -13.69
C TYR A 207 -19.38 -9.86 -12.39
N ARG A 208 -19.69 -11.14 -12.18
CA ARG A 208 -20.15 -11.65 -10.88
C ARG A 208 -18.95 -12.14 -10.05
N ILE A 209 -19.08 -12.07 -8.73
CA ILE A 209 -18.06 -12.52 -7.78
C ILE A 209 -18.52 -13.78 -7.05
N LYS A 210 -17.61 -14.74 -6.86
CA LYS A 210 -17.85 -16.00 -6.13
C LYS A 210 -16.62 -16.38 -5.31
N GLU A 211 -16.79 -16.99 -4.13
CA GLU A 211 -15.65 -17.64 -3.44
C GLU A 211 -15.33 -18.98 -4.09
N LEU A 212 -14.03 -19.34 -4.14
CA LEU A 212 -13.61 -20.63 -4.63
C LEU A 212 -14.13 -21.76 -3.75
N ASP A 213 -14.73 -22.77 -4.38
CA ASP A 213 -15.05 -24.07 -3.80
C ASP A 213 -14.35 -25.19 -4.59
N ASN A 214 -14.53 -26.44 -4.17
CA ASN A 214 -13.92 -27.63 -4.77
C ASN A 214 -14.25 -27.78 -6.26
N ASP A 215 -15.47 -27.42 -6.68
CA ASP A 215 -15.97 -27.62 -8.04
C ASP A 215 -15.23 -26.74 -9.07
N GLU A 216 -14.83 -25.53 -8.68
CA GLU A 216 -14.14 -24.59 -9.57
C GLU A 216 -12.63 -24.80 -9.64
N TYR A 217 -12.06 -25.56 -8.71
CA TYR A 217 -10.61 -25.71 -8.58
C TYR A 217 -9.94 -26.24 -9.86
N ALA A 218 -10.52 -27.27 -10.47
CA ALA A 218 -9.98 -27.85 -11.70
C ALA A 218 -10.06 -26.87 -12.88
N ALA A 219 -11.11 -26.07 -12.95
CA ALA A 219 -11.28 -25.05 -13.98
C ALA A 219 -10.26 -23.91 -13.81
N LEU A 220 -10.11 -23.40 -12.58
CA LEU A 220 -9.12 -22.38 -12.25
C LEU A 220 -7.68 -22.89 -12.48
N LEU A 221 -7.42 -24.17 -12.18
CA LEU A 221 -6.11 -24.77 -12.43
C LEU A 221 -5.73 -24.83 -13.92
N ARG A 222 -6.70 -24.85 -14.83
CA ARG A 222 -6.48 -24.90 -16.28
C ARG A 222 -6.16 -23.53 -16.89
N ILE A 223 -6.36 -22.44 -16.16
CA ILE A 223 -5.99 -21.09 -16.62
C ILE A 223 -4.46 -20.96 -16.56
N GLN A 224 -3.83 -21.02 -17.75
CA GLN A 224 -2.37 -20.92 -17.89
C GLN A 224 -1.88 -19.47 -18.04
N ARG A 225 -2.64 -18.62 -18.76
CA ARG A 225 -2.37 -17.18 -18.88
C ARG A 225 -2.57 -16.50 -17.51
N GLY A 226 -1.72 -15.54 -17.17
CA GLY A 226 -1.67 -14.91 -15.84
C GLY A 226 -0.94 -15.75 -14.77
N ARG A 227 -1.02 -17.08 -14.80
CA ARG A 227 -0.38 -17.94 -13.79
C ARG A 227 1.05 -18.40 -14.12
N LEU A 228 1.28 -18.82 -15.37
CA LEU A 228 2.57 -19.44 -15.77
C LEU A 228 3.42 -18.57 -16.70
N LYS A 229 2.79 -17.72 -17.52
CA LYS A 229 3.52 -16.94 -18.54
C LYS A 229 3.76 -15.49 -18.15
N ASN A 230 2.80 -14.86 -17.48
CA ASN A 230 2.83 -13.43 -17.12
C ASN A 230 2.42 -13.29 -15.64
N ARG A 231 3.17 -13.93 -14.74
CA ARG A 231 2.89 -13.83 -13.31
C ARG A 231 3.38 -12.49 -12.79
N GLU A 232 2.46 -11.70 -12.26
CA GLU A 232 2.78 -10.36 -11.77
C GLU A 232 2.73 -10.26 -10.24
N VAL A 233 1.99 -11.15 -9.57
CA VAL A 233 1.80 -11.14 -8.11
C VAL A 233 2.41 -12.38 -7.48
N PHE A 234 3.15 -12.16 -6.40
CA PHE A 234 3.96 -13.16 -5.72
C PHE A 234 3.58 -13.31 -4.25
N GLY A 235 3.70 -14.52 -3.73
CA GLY A 235 3.44 -14.80 -2.33
C GLY A 235 3.70 -16.26 -1.95
N PRO A 236 3.43 -16.62 -0.69
CA PRO A 236 3.90 -17.87 -0.08
C PRO A 236 3.16 -19.12 -0.57
N VAL A 237 2.01 -18.94 -1.23
CA VAL A 237 1.10 -20.00 -1.61
C VAL A 237 0.81 -19.89 -3.11
N ARG A 238 0.59 -21.02 -3.77
CA ARG A 238 0.14 -21.10 -5.17
C ARG A 238 -1.02 -22.07 -5.26
N LEU A 239 -1.99 -21.81 -6.14
CA LEU A 239 -3.18 -22.66 -6.30
C LEU A 239 -2.84 -24.14 -6.53
N HIS A 240 -1.80 -24.42 -7.32
CA HIS A 240 -1.39 -25.78 -7.68
C HIS A 240 -0.72 -26.56 -6.54
N TYR A 241 -0.50 -25.95 -5.38
CA TYR A 241 -0.04 -26.66 -4.18
C TYR A 241 -1.12 -27.57 -3.57
N GLY A 242 -2.38 -27.44 -4.00
CA GLY A 242 -3.50 -28.26 -3.54
C GLY A 242 -4.26 -27.68 -2.34
N PHE A 243 -5.54 -28.04 -2.23
CA PHE A 243 -6.46 -27.53 -1.20
C PHE A 243 -5.95 -27.69 0.23
N SER A 244 -5.35 -28.84 0.57
CA SER A 244 -4.85 -29.07 1.93
C SER A 244 -3.80 -28.03 2.34
N ARG A 245 -2.95 -27.60 1.40
CA ARG A 245 -1.93 -26.57 1.66
C ARG A 245 -2.51 -25.16 1.67
N LEU A 246 -3.55 -24.90 0.86
CA LEU A 246 -4.31 -23.64 0.93
C LEU A 246 -4.97 -23.48 2.31
N HIS A 247 -5.72 -24.50 2.76
CA HIS A 247 -6.37 -24.52 4.06
C HIS A 247 -5.38 -24.39 5.22
N ALA A 248 -4.25 -25.10 5.18
CA ALA A 248 -3.23 -25.01 6.22
C ALA A 248 -2.61 -23.61 6.37
N LYS A 249 -2.73 -22.76 5.35
CA LYS A 249 -2.25 -21.38 5.33
C LYS A 249 -3.38 -20.35 5.41
N ASN A 250 -4.63 -20.76 5.64
CA ASN A 250 -5.81 -19.90 5.59
C ASN A 250 -5.89 -19.08 4.28
N ALA A 251 -5.46 -19.67 3.17
CA ALA A 251 -5.46 -19.06 1.85
C ALA A 251 -6.82 -19.27 1.15
N ASN A 252 -7.42 -18.18 0.68
CA ASN A 252 -8.73 -18.15 0.05
C ASN A 252 -8.61 -17.54 -1.36
N TYR A 253 -9.63 -17.73 -2.21
CA TYR A 253 -9.68 -17.13 -3.54
C TYR A 253 -11.05 -16.54 -3.81
N LEU A 254 -11.05 -15.28 -4.24
CA LEU A 254 -12.21 -14.62 -4.80
C LEU A 254 -12.16 -14.73 -6.33
N LEU A 255 -13.22 -15.24 -6.94
CA LEU A 255 -13.35 -15.51 -8.37
C LEU A 255 -14.17 -14.44 -9.07
N THR A 256 -13.83 -14.14 -10.33
CA THR A 256 -14.69 -13.43 -11.27
C THR A 256 -15.30 -14.38 -12.27
N MET A 257 -16.61 -14.22 -12.46
CA MET A 257 -17.42 -14.98 -13.39
C MET A 257 -17.99 -14.06 -14.46
N ASP A 258 -17.77 -14.41 -15.73
CA ASP A 258 -18.56 -13.89 -16.84
C ASP A 258 -19.60 -14.94 -17.19
N SER A 259 -20.88 -14.63 -16.93
CA SER A 259 -21.93 -15.64 -16.93
C SER A 259 -21.49 -16.83 -16.05
N ASP A 260 -21.39 -18.05 -16.57
CA ASP A 260 -20.97 -19.24 -15.81
C ASP A 260 -19.50 -19.64 -16.04
N VAL A 261 -18.71 -18.78 -16.69
CA VAL A 261 -17.29 -19.03 -16.98
C VAL A 261 -16.41 -18.25 -16.02
N ILE A 262 -15.43 -18.93 -15.41
CA ILE A 262 -14.40 -18.28 -14.60
C ILE A 262 -13.47 -17.49 -15.53
N VAL A 263 -13.39 -16.18 -15.32
CA VAL A 263 -12.51 -15.29 -16.09
C VAL A 263 -11.31 -14.79 -15.29
N GLY A 264 -11.34 -14.95 -13.97
CA GLY A 264 -10.19 -14.66 -13.12
C GLY A 264 -10.39 -15.06 -11.66
N ALA A 265 -9.34 -14.91 -10.88
CA ALA A 265 -9.30 -15.12 -9.45
C ALA A 265 -8.20 -14.28 -8.78
N VAL A 266 -8.41 -13.92 -7.52
CA VAL A 266 -7.41 -13.31 -6.65
C VAL A 266 -7.29 -14.11 -5.35
N GLY A 267 -6.08 -14.55 -5.04
CA GLY A 267 -5.73 -15.28 -3.84
C GLY A 267 -5.33 -14.35 -2.71
N TYR A 268 -5.90 -14.56 -1.51
CA TYR A 268 -5.59 -13.76 -0.33
C TYR A 268 -5.55 -14.58 0.97
N ILE A 269 -4.73 -14.13 1.92
CA ILE A 269 -4.69 -14.61 3.30
C ILE A 269 -5.11 -13.44 4.20
N TYR A 270 -6.02 -13.69 5.15
CA TYR A 270 -6.44 -12.70 6.14
C TYR A 270 -6.08 -13.18 7.56
N ASP A 271 -5.26 -12.40 8.24
CA ASP A 271 -4.95 -12.59 9.66
C ASP A 271 -5.89 -11.71 10.49
N LYS A 272 -6.83 -12.36 11.19
CA LYS A 272 -7.81 -11.68 12.04
C LYS A 272 -7.17 -11.07 13.30
N ALA A 273 -6.08 -11.65 13.83
CA ALA A 273 -5.43 -11.17 15.04
C ALA A 273 -4.63 -9.89 14.75
N GLU A 274 -3.94 -9.84 13.61
CA GLU A 274 -3.24 -8.64 13.15
C GLU A 274 -4.11 -7.67 12.35
N LYS A 275 -5.36 -8.06 12.03
CA LYS A 275 -6.24 -7.36 11.08
C LYS A 275 -5.50 -6.99 9.79
N SER A 276 -4.68 -7.90 9.29
CA SER A 276 -3.83 -7.70 8.12
C SER A 276 -4.19 -8.72 7.04
N ALA A 277 -4.02 -8.33 5.78
CA ALA A 277 -4.26 -9.21 4.64
C ALA A 277 -3.07 -9.20 3.69
N LYS A 278 -2.79 -10.35 3.07
CA LYS A 278 -1.79 -10.50 2.02
C LYS A 278 -2.44 -11.05 0.76
N ILE A 279 -2.33 -10.30 -0.33
CA ILE A 279 -2.68 -10.77 -1.67
C ILE A 279 -1.46 -11.51 -2.22
N PHE A 280 -1.63 -12.78 -2.60
CA PHE A 280 -0.49 -13.66 -2.92
C PHE A 280 -0.49 -14.20 -4.36
N GLU A 281 -1.61 -14.10 -5.08
CA GLU A 281 -1.73 -14.57 -6.46
C GLU A 281 -2.88 -13.84 -7.17
N VAL A 282 -2.70 -13.52 -8.46
CA VAL A 282 -3.76 -13.04 -9.36
C VAL A 282 -3.72 -13.92 -10.61
N ILE A 283 -4.87 -14.46 -10.99
CA ILE A 283 -5.07 -15.31 -12.16
C ILE A 283 -6.13 -14.64 -13.01
N ALA A 284 -5.86 -14.36 -14.28
CA ALA A 284 -6.84 -13.74 -15.17
C ALA A 284 -6.71 -14.26 -16.60
N ILE A 285 -7.86 -14.52 -17.22
CA ILE A 285 -7.98 -14.77 -18.66
C ILE A 285 -8.03 -13.44 -19.40
N HIS A 286 -8.79 -12.48 -18.86
CA HIS A 286 -8.99 -11.15 -19.42
C HIS A 286 -8.45 -10.06 -18.49
N ASP A 287 -7.69 -9.13 -19.05
CA ASP A 287 -7.03 -8.04 -18.34
C ASP A 287 -8.01 -7.08 -17.63
N ASP A 288 -9.22 -6.93 -18.17
CA ASP A 288 -10.30 -6.10 -17.59
C ASP A 288 -10.94 -6.70 -16.34
N SER A 289 -10.71 -7.99 -16.06
CA SER A 289 -11.13 -8.63 -14.81
C SER A 289 -10.21 -8.34 -13.63
N ILE A 290 -8.94 -7.99 -13.87
CA ILE A 290 -7.90 -7.83 -12.84
C ILE A 290 -8.25 -6.68 -11.89
N ARG A 291 -8.51 -5.49 -12.44
CA ARG A 291 -8.82 -4.30 -11.64
C ARG A 291 -10.13 -4.47 -10.88
N PHE A 292 -11.13 -5.10 -11.51
CA PHE A 292 -12.40 -5.44 -10.85
C PHE A 292 -12.17 -6.38 -9.66
N LEU A 293 -11.45 -7.49 -9.84
CA LEU A 293 -11.11 -8.44 -8.77
C LEU A 293 -10.44 -7.77 -7.58
N LEU A 294 -9.40 -6.97 -7.82
CA LEU A 294 -8.65 -6.29 -6.76
C LEU A 294 -9.53 -5.28 -6.02
N SER A 295 -10.39 -4.54 -6.75
CA SER A 295 -11.35 -3.61 -6.15
C SER A 295 -12.38 -4.35 -5.27
N GLN A 296 -12.96 -5.45 -5.75
CA GLN A 296 -13.91 -6.24 -4.98
C GLN A 296 -13.27 -6.90 -3.75
N LEU A 297 -12.02 -7.36 -3.88
CA LEU A 297 -11.28 -7.92 -2.76
C LEU A 297 -11.00 -6.86 -1.69
N ASN A 298 -10.61 -5.64 -2.07
CA ASN A 298 -10.40 -4.54 -1.13
C ASN A 298 -11.67 -4.25 -0.32
N GLU A 299 -12.82 -4.14 -0.99
CA GLU A 299 -14.11 -3.92 -0.33
C GLU A 299 -14.48 -5.06 0.62
N LYS A 300 -14.22 -6.30 0.21
CA LYS A 300 -14.44 -7.48 1.06
C LYS A 300 -13.54 -7.45 2.30
N LEU A 301 -12.23 -7.24 2.12
CA LEU A 301 -11.25 -7.21 3.22
C LEU A 301 -11.56 -6.08 4.20
N LYS A 302 -11.94 -4.91 3.70
CA LYS A 302 -12.41 -3.79 4.52
C LYS A 302 -13.61 -4.18 5.38
N LYS A 303 -14.63 -4.82 4.79
CA LYS A 303 -15.80 -5.33 5.54
C LYS A 303 -15.43 -6.41 6.57
N MET A 304 -14.37 -7.17 6.32
CA MET A 304 -13.82 -8.14 7.26
C MET A 304 -13.00 -7.51 8.39
N GLY A 305 -12.78 -6.19 8.35
CA GLY A 305 -12.01 -5.43 9.34
C GLY A 305 -10.51 -5.38 9.07
N ALA A 306 -10.07 -5.68 7.84
CA ALA A 306 -8.68 -5.50 7.46
C ALA A 306 -8.29 -4.02 7.51
N GLU A 307 -7.16 -3.75 8.14
CA GLU A 307 -6.61 -2.43 8.38
C GLU A 307 -5.31 -2.23 7.56
N TYR A 308 -4.59 -3.31 7.29
CA TYR A 308 -3.34 -3.31 6.52
C TYR A 308 -3.45 -4.38 5.42
N ILE A 309 -3.27 -4.01 4.16
CA ILE A 309 -3.30 -4.95 3.02
C ILE A 309 -1.99 -4.82 2.27
N GLU A 310 -1.25 -5.93 2.12
CA GLU A 310 0.00 -5.98 1.35
C GLU A 310 -0.11 -6.88 0.11
N ILE A 311 0.68 -6.51 -0.90
CA ILE A 311 0.84 -7.27 -2.13
C ILE A 311 2.28 -7.13 -2.63
N ASP A 312 2.88 -8.25 -3.04
CA ASP A 312 4.21 -8.26 -3.65
C ASP A 312 4.05 -8.41 -5.17
N VAL A 313 4.45 -7.38 -5.92
CA VAL A 313 4.27 -7.27 -7.38
C VAL A 313 5.62 -7.22 -8.10
N SER A 314 5.72 -7.85 -9.27
CA SER A 314 6.91 -7.81 -10.12
C SER A 314 7.30 -6.37 -10.46
N ALA A 315 8.59 -6.05 -10.29
CA ALA A 315 9.17 -4.80 -10.78
C ALA A 315 9.19 -4.72 -12.32
N HIS A 316 8.82 -5.79 -13.04
CA HIS A 316 8.63 -5.78 -14.50
C HIS A 316 7.14 -5.65 -14.92
N ALA A 317 6.23 -5.41 -13.98
CA ALA A 317 4.79 -5.26 -14.24
C ALA A 317 4.30 -3.83 -13.96
N PRO A 318 4.72 -2.81 -14.76
CA PRO A 318 4.35 -1.43 -14.51
C PRO A 318 2.84 -1.18 -14.56
N GLN A 319 2.10 -1.91 -15.41
CA GLN A 319 0.64 -1.83 -15.49
C GLN A 319 -0.05 -2.26 -14.19
N MET A 320 0.42 -3.36 -13.56
CA MET A 320 -0.06 -3.78 -12.24
C MET A 320 0.33 -2.79 -11.15
N GLN A 321 1.59 -2.31 -11.13
CA GLN A 321 2.03 -1.29 -10.19
C GLN A 321 1.14 -0.04 -10.26
N LYS A 322 0.83 0.42 -11.48
CA LYS A 322 -0.09 1.55 -11.71
C LYS A 322 -1.50 1.24 -11.24
N THR A 323 -2.01 0.05 -11.52
CA THR A 323 -3.35 -0.39 -11.09
C THR A 323 -3.47 -0.38 -9.57
N LEU A 324 -2.47 -0.90 -8.87
CA LEU A 324 -2.42 -0.92 -7.41
C LEU A 324 -2.32 0.49 -6.83
N LEU A 325 -1.53 1.38 -7.44
CA LEU A 325 -1.48 2.78 -7.06
C LEU A 325 -2.85 3.46 -7.15
N GLU A 326 -3.61 3.19 -8.22
CA GLU A 326 -4.98 3.71 -8.37
C GLU A 326 -5.96 3.09 -7.38
N LEU A 327 -5.73 1.84 -7.00
CA LEU A 327 -6.45 1.17 -5.92
C LEU A 327 -5.88 1.51 -4.54
N GLY A 328 -5.11 2.60 -4.39
CA GLY A 328 -4.67 3.15 -3.10
C GLY A 328 -3.56 2.39 -2.39
N PHE A 329 -2.87 1.48 -3.07
CA PHE A 329 -1.63 0.88 -2.56
C PHE A 329 -0.44 1.78 -2.85
N LEU A 330 0.47 1.93 -1.89
CA LEU A 330 1.72 2.68 -2.05
C LEU A 330 2.93 1.76 -1.93
N PRO A 331 4.02 2.03 -2.67
CA PRO A 331 5.24 1.23 -2.56
C PRO A 331 5.90 1.43 -1.19
N THR A 332 6.25 0.31 -0.53
CA THR A 332 6.88 0.30 0.81
C THR A 332 8.21 -0.44 0.84
N SER A 333 8.49 -1.31 -0.13
CA SER A 333 9.81 -1.95 -0.29
C SER A 333 10.09 -2.22 -1.76
N TYR A 334 11.37 -2.13 -2.13
CA TYR A 334 11.87 -2.62 -3.41
C TYR A 334 12.92 -3.70 -3.11
N ILE A 335 12.65 -4.95 -3.48
CA ILE A 335 13.44 -6.11 -3.04
C ILE A 335 14.06 -6.77 -4.29
N PRO A 336 15.36 -6.54 -4.54
CA PRO A 336 16.05 -7.15 -5.67
C PRO A 336 16.06 -8.68 -5.61
N ALA A 337 16.02 -9.34 -6.77
CA ALA A 337 16.17 -10.79 -6.91
C ALA A 337 15.35 -11.63 -5.90
N PHE A 338 14.13 -11.22 -5.58
CA PHE A 338 13.36 -11.81 -4.49
C PHE A 338 12.67 -13.10 -4.91
N ALA A 339 11.83 -13.06 -5.95
CA ALA A 339 11.09 -14.24 -6.41
C ALA A 339 11.84 -15.00 -7.50
N PHE A 340 11.77 -16.34 -7.46
CA PHE A 340 12.33 -17.18 -8.51
C PHE A 340 11.30 -17.40 -9.62
N ASP A 341 11.71 -17.12 -10.86
CA ASP A 341 10.89 -17.27 -12.05
C ASP A 341 11.69 -18.00 -13.13
N ASP A 342 11.47 -19.31 -13.18
CA ASP A 342 12.11 -20.27 -14.09
C ASP A 342 13.65 -20.28 -14.01
N THR A 343 14.34 -19.40 -14.72
CA THR A 343 15.81 -19.36 -14.82
C THR A 343 16.43 -18.12 -14.19
N PHE A 344 15.62 -17.16 -13.77
CA PHE A 344 16.08 -15.89 -13.21
C PHE A 344 15.30 -15.53 -11.94
N ARG A 345 15.75 -14.48 -11.27
CA ARG A 345 15.10 -13.91 -10.09
C ARG A 345 14.57 -12.53 -10.41
N LEU A 346 13.31 -12.30 -10.06
CA LEU A 346 12.61 -11.05 -10.27
C LEU A 346 12.78 -10.14 -9.05
N ASP A 347 13.06 -8.88 -9.33
CA ASP A 347 12.86 -7.81 -8.36
C ASP A 347 11.37 -7.67 -8.08
N LEU A 348 11.00 -7.49 -6.81
CA LEU A 348 9.62 -7.23 -6.41
C LEU A 348 9.48 -5.86 -5.75
N VAL A 349 8.34 -5.23 -6.01
CA VAL A 349 7.86 -4.05 -5.30
C VAL A 349 6.79 -4.52 -4.31
N ARG A 350 7.02 -4.35 -3.01
CA ARG A 350 5.96 -4.52 -2.02
C ARG A 350 5.13 -3.25 -2.00
N MET A 351 3.83 -3.39 -2.19
CA MET A 351 2.88 -2.29 -2.09
C MET A 351 1.87 -2.54 -0.97
N VAL A 352 1.51 -1.48 -0.25
CA VAL A 352 0.66 -1.55 0.94
C VAL A 352 -0.46 -0.53 0.85
N ARG A 353 -1.66 -0.95 1.21
CA ARG A 353 -2.82 -0.10 1.43
C ARG A 353 -3.19 -0.12 2.90
N LEU A 354 -3.33 1.07 3.49
CA LEU A 354 -3.83 1.25 4.85
C LEU A 354 -5.30 1.67 4.80
N GLU A 355 -6.16 0.96 5.54
CA GLU A 355 -7.57 1.32 5.78
C GLU A 355 -7.74 2.10 7.10
N LEU A 356 -6.66 2.74 7.56
CA LEU A 356 -6.66 3.62 8.73
C LEU A 356 -5.76 4.84 8.49
N PRO A 357 -5.91 5.91 9.28
CA PRO A 357 -5.03 7.07 9.18
C PRO A 357 -3.56 6.69 9.36
N PHE A 358 -2.72 7.30 8.52
CA PHE A 358 -1.27 7.12 8.62
C PHE A 358 -0.73 7.80 9.89
N ASP A 359 0.02 7.05 10.69
CA ASP A 359 0.63 7.45 11.96
C ASP A 359 1.94 6.69 12.21
N ILE A 360 3.04 7.44 12.34
CA ILE A 360 4.40 6.91 12.58
C ILE A 360 5.04 7.46 13.85
N ARG A 361 4.23 7.76 14.87
CA ARG A 361 4.74 8.16 16.19
C ARG A 361 5.57 7.03 16.83
N GLU A 362 6.54 7.43 17.66
CA GLU A 362 7.35 6.51 18.50
C GLU A 362 8.33 5.57 17.77
N ILE A 363 8.79 5.93 16.57
CA ILE A 363 9.84 5.16 15.86
C ILE A 363 11.27 5.52 16.32
N LYS A 364 12.12 4.50 16.39
CA LYS A 364 13.56 4.54 16.72
C LYS A 364 14.34 3.81 15.64
N LEU A 365 14.72 4.55 14.60
CA LEU A 365 15.42 4.02 13.42
C LEU A 365 16.92 4.19 13.49
N ILE A 366 17.66 3.18 13.04
CA ILE A 366 19.11 3.27 12.84
C ILE A 366 19.45 4.02 11.54
N PRO A 367 20.67 4.58 11.38
CA PRO A 367 21.03 5.41 10.23
C PRO A 367 20.73 4.78 8.86
N ILE A 368 21.03 3.48 8.67
CA ILE A 368 20.80 2.81 7.38
C ILE A 368 19.33 2.66 6.99
N VAL A 369 18.39 2.77 7.94
CA VAL A 369 16.94 2.66 7.69
C VAL A 369 16.28 4.02 7.46
N LYS A 370 16.86 5.10 7.99
CA LYS A 370 16.22 6.43 7.95
C LYS A 370 15.89 6.90 6.52
N PRO A 371 16.81 6.88 5.54
CA PRO A 371 16.52 7.41 4.21
C PRO A 371 15.33 6.73 3.55
N ILE A 372 15.28 5.39 3.61
CA ILE A 372 14.19 4.63 2.99
C ILE A 372 12.86 4.82 3.73
N SER A 373 12.89 5.00 5.05
CA SER A 373 11.69 5.30 5.84
C SER A 373 11.10 6.66 5.52
N GLU A 374 11.93 7.67 5.23
CA GLU A 374 11.50 9.03 4.91
C GLU A 374 10.81 9.06 3.54
N ILE A 375 11.35 8.33 2.55
CA ILE A 375 10.75 8.16 1.23
C ILE A 375 9.34 7.56 1.35
N VAL A 376 9.21 6.43 2.05
CA VAL A 376 7.91 5.77 2.22
C VAL A 376 6.95 6.66 3.01
N SER A 377 7.41 7.23 4.14
CA SER A 377 6.56 8.04 5.01
C SER A 377 6.01 9.28 4.31
N ALA A 378 6.81 9.93 3.46
CA ALA A 378 6.37 11.09 2.69
C ALA A 378 5.21 10.75 1.76
N GLU A 379 5.24 9.60 1.09
CA GLU A 379 4.15 9.17 0.19
C GLU A 379 2.86 8.85 0.96
N PHE A 380 2.96 8.17 2.10
CA PHE A 380 1.79 7.90 2.94
C PHE A 380 1.19 9.17 3.55
N GLN A 381 2.01 10.15 3.96
CA GLN A 381 1.52 11.45 4.42
C GLN A 381 0.75 12.19 3.32
N LYS A 382 1.30 12.21 2.09
CA LYS A 382 0.63 12.81 0.93
C LYS A 382 -0.71 12.11 0.65
N GLN A 383 -0.76 10.78 0.67
CA GLN A 383 -2.00 10.04 0.45
C GLN A 383 -3.02 10.29 1.57
N ASN A 384 -2.60 10.30 2.83
CA ASN A 384 -3.51 10.55 3.95
C ASN A 384 -4.19 11.93 3.82
N LEU A 385 -3.43 12.98 3.45
CA LEU A 385 -3.99 14.29 3.16
C LEU A 385 -5.03 14.25 2.01
N ARG A 386 -4.73 13.50 0.95
CA ARG A 386 -5.64 13.34 -0.20
C ARG A 386 -6.92 12.59 0.14
N VAL A 387 -6.88 11.58 1.01
CA VAL A 387 -8.09 10.88 1.48
C VAL A 387 -9.03 11.86 2.19
N HIS A 388 -8.50 12.69 3.09
CA HIS A 388 -9.30 13.73 3.78
C HIS A 388 -9.91 14.74 2.80
N ILE A 389 -9.17 15.10 1.75
CA ILE A 389 -9.70 15.96 0.68
C ILE A 389 -10.87 15.26 -0.05
N GLY A 390 -10.70 14.00 -0.45
CA GLY A 390 -11.73 13.21 -1.13
C GLY A 390 -12.99 12.99 -0.29
N GLU A 391 -12.86 12.80 1.03
CA GLU A 391 -14.01 12.76 1.94
C GLU A 391 -14.78 14.09 1.97
N GLY A 392 -14.07 15.21 2.00
CA GLY A 392 -14.68 16.54 1.86
C GLY A 392 -15.44 16.71 0.54
N MET A 393 -14.91 16.16 -0.55
CA MET A 393 -15.53 16.18 -1.88
C MET A 393 -16.86 15.43 -1.94
N ARG A 394 -17.07 14.35 -1.16
CA ARG A 394 -18.32 13.56 -1.18
C ARG A 394 -19.58 14.40 -0.98
N SER A 395 -19.47 15.47 -0.19
CA SER A 395 -20.60 16.32 0.17
C SER A 395 -20.93 17.38 -0.88
N VAL A 396 -20.07 17.59 -1.87
CA VAL A 396 -20.23 18.65 -2.88
C VAL A 396 -21.10 18.13 -4.04
N PRO A 397 -22.21 18.81 -4.39
CA PRO A 397 -23.02 18.49 -5.56
C PRO A 397 -22.22 18.36 -6.87
N PHE A 398 -21.14 19.14 -7.01
CA PHE A 398 -20.22 19.06 -8.16
C PHE A 398 -19.64 17.66 -8.40
N PHE A 399 -19.49 16.86 -7.34
CA PHE A 399 -18.94 15.50 -7.43
C PHE A 399 -20.00 14.41 -7.31
N ARG A 400 -21.29 14.78 -7.38
CA ARG A 400 -22.40 13.83 -7.27
C ARG A 400 -22.33 12.79 -8.40
N GLY A 401 -22.57 11.52 -8.04
CA GLY A 401 -22.57 10.40 -8.99
C GLY A 401 -21.21 9.72 -9.16
N LEU A 402 -20.14 10.30 -8.61
CA LEU A 402 -18.83 9.64 -8.57
C LEU A 402 -18.77 8.59 -7.46
N SER A 403 -18.14 7.46 -7.78
CA SER A 403 -17.81 6.43 -6.77
C SER A 403 -16.67 6.89 -5.86
N ASP A 404 -16.50 6.19 -4.73
CA ASP A 404 -15.41 6.44 -3.79
C ASP A 404 -14.03 6.36 -4.45
N GLU A 405 -13.85 5.41 -5.38
CA GLU A 405 -12.62 5.25 -6.16
C GLU A 405 -12.38 6.46 -7.08
N GLN A 406 -13.43 6.94 -7.73
CA GLN A 406 -13.35 8.10 -8.63
C GLN A 406 -13.08 9.40 -7.85
N LEU A 407 -13.68 9.56 -6.67
CA LEU A 407 -13.42 10.70 -5.76
C LEU A 407 -11.98 10.69 -5.24
N GLN A 408 -11.47 9.53 -4.82
CA GLN A 408 -10.07 9.38 -4.45
C GLN A 408 -9.14 9.74 -5.62
N ARG A 409 -9.54 9.42 -6.85
CA ARG A 409 -8.77 9.80 -8.04
C ARG A 409 -8.73 11.30 -8.29
N LEU A 410 -9.85 12.00 -8.14
CA LEU A 410 -9.87 13.46 -8.22
C LEU A 410 -9.04 14.09 -7.11
N ALA A 411 -9.12 13.54 -5.89
CA ALA A 411 -8.33 14.04 -4.78
C ALA A 411 -6.82 13.98 -5.06
N LEU A 412 -6.34 12.96 -5.80
CA LEU A 412 -4.93 12.81 -6.19
C LEU A 412 -4.39 13.99 -7.01
N ILE A 413 -5.23 14.59 -7.85
CA ILE A 413 -4.87 15.72 -8.75
C ILE A 413 -5.35 17.08 -8.21
N SER A 414 -5.77 17.13 -6.95
CA SER A 414 -6.33 18.32 -6.32
C SER A 414 -5.42 18.88 -5.24
N THR A 415 -5.58 20.17 -4.93
CA THR A 415 -4.89 20.84 -3.83
C THR A 415 -5.90 21.54 -2.93
N ALA A 416 -5.79 21.36 -1.61
CA ALA A 416 -6.59 22.11 -0.65
C ALA A 416 -5.91 23.45 -0.32
N ASN A 417 -6.63 24.55 -0.52
CA ASN A 417 -6.14 25.90 -0.24
C ASN A 417 -6.98 26.55 0.87
N TYR A 418 -6.32 27.31 1.73
CA TYR A 418 -6.94 28.07 2.81
C TYR A 418 -6.67 29.55 2.60
N TYR A 419 -7.73 30.36 2.68
CA TYR A 419 -7.69 31.79 2.51
C TYR A 419 -8.27 32.45 3.76
N LYS A 420 -7.60 33.50 4.25
CA LYS A 420 -8.12 34.35 5.31
C LYS A 420 -9.10 35.36 4.72
N LYS A 421 -9.90 35.96 5.61
CA LYS A 421 -10.75 37.10 5.26
C LYS A 421 -9.94 38.16 4.49
N ASP A 422 -10.57 38.71 3.45
CA ASP A 422 -10.07 39.75 2.53
C ASP A 422 -8.94 39.27 1.58
N GLU A 423 -8.52 38.00 1.63
CA GLU A 423 -7.58 37.44 0.65
C GLU A 423 -8.26 37.17 -0.69
N LYS A 424 -7.53 37.43 -1.78
CA LYS A 424 -7.98 37.14 -3.15
C LYS A 424 -7.75 35.67 -3.46
N ILE A 425 -8.81 35.01 -3.93
CA ILE A 425 -8.78 33.60 -4.38
C ILE A 425 -8.41 33.54 -5.87
N LEU A 426 -9.01 34.42 -6.67
CA LEU A 426 -8.75 34.62 -8.10
C LEU A 426 -8.66 36.11 -8.39
N CYS A 427 -7.81 36.55 -9.31
CA CYS A 427 -7.81 37.92 -9.81
C CYS A 427 -8.31 37.99 -11.26
N GLU A 428 -9.13 39.01 -11.56
CA GLU A 428 -9.55 39.33 -12.93
C GLU A 428 -8.32 39.53 -13.82
N ASP A 429 -8.36 38.99 -15.04
CA ASP A 429 -7.29 39.02 -16.06
C ASP A 429 -5.99 38.28 -15.67
N GLU A 430 -5.94 37.64 -14.50
CA GLU A 430 -4.79 36.82 -14.10
C GLU A 430 -4.70 35.57 -14.97
N LEU A 431 -3.50 35.33 -15.49
CA LEU A 431 -3.16 34.11 -16.22
C LEU A 431 -3.05 32.95 -15.24
N SER A 432 -4.19 32.35 -14.90
CA SER A 432 -4.28 31.24 -13.96
C SER A 432 -5.30 30.22 -14.46
N GLN A 433 -4.87 28.96 -14.58
CA GLN A 433 -5.66 27.86 -15.13
C GLN A 433 -6.15 26.92 -14.02
N ARG A 434 -6.94 27.46 -13.09
CA ARG A 434 -7.39 26.72 -11.91
C ARG A 434 -8.90 26.78 -11.74
N LEU A 435 -9.49 25.61 -11.51
CA LEU A 435 -10.86 25.47 -11.05
C LEU A 435 -10.83 25.36 -9.53
N HIS A 436 -11.59 26.19 -8.84
CA HIS A 436 -11.77 26.13 -7.39
C HIS A 436 -13.19 25.71 -7.05
N ILE A 437 -13.35 24.92 -5.99
CA ILE A 437 -14.63 24.56 -5.40
C ILE A 437 -14.58 24.94 -3.93
N VAL A 438 -15.53 25.75 -3.48
CA VAL A 438 -15.60 26.20 -2.09
C VAL A 438 -16.05 25.05 -1.20
N LEU A 439 -15.22 24.64 -0.26
CA LEU A 439 -15.55 23.60 0.73
C LEU A 439 -16.16 24.21 2.00
N GLU A 440 -15.66 25.38 2.42
CA GLU A 440 -16.10 26.13 3.61
C GLU A 440 -15.91 27.63 3.38
N GLY A 441 -16.74 28.46 4.02
CA GLY A 441 -16.67 29.92 3.97
C GLY A 441 -17.53 30.56 2.86
N ASN A 442 -17.42 31.88 2.75
CA ASN A 442 -18.16 32.73 1.82
C ASN A 442 -17.22 33.58 0.95
N VAL A 443 -17.57 33.73 -0.32
CA VAL A 443 -16.75 34.44 -1.32
C VAL A 443 -17.61 35.46 -2.05
N GLU A 444 -17.06 36.65 -2.28
CA GLU A 444 -17.67 37.67 -3.13
C GLU A 444 -16.92 37.79 -4.45
N VAL A 445 -17.67 37.89 -5.54
CA VAL A 445 -17.14 37.97 -6.91
C VAL A 445 -17.35 39.37 -7.45
N TYR A 446 -16.27 39.99 -7.89
CA TYR A 446 -16.20 41.35 -8.40
C TYR A 446 -15.74 41.36 -9.86
N LYS A 447 -16.44 42.11 -10.71
CA LYS A 447 -16.00 42.38 -12.09
C LYS A 447 -15.94 43.89 -12.29
N GLN A 448 -14.80 44.41 -12.75
CA GLN A 448 -14.58 45.85 -12.89
C GLN A 448 -14.97 46.63 -11.60
N GLN A 449 -14.54 46.11 -10.44
CA GLN A 449 -14.84 46.64 -9.10
C GLN A 449 -16.31 46.64 -8.67
N LYS A 450 -17.24 46.07 -9.47
CA LYS A 450 -18.63 45.90 -9.08
C LYS A 450 -18.88 44.48 -8.57
N LEU A 451 -19.60 44.36 -7.45
CA LEU A 451 -20.05 43.07 -6.94
C LEU A 451 -21.04 42.46 -7.94
N VAL A 452 -20.69 41.32 -8.53
CA VAL A 452 -21.51 40.60 -9.52
C VAL A 452 -22.12 39.32 -8.96
N GLY A 453 -21.64 38.82 -7.82
CA GLY A 453 -22.20 37.63 -7.21
C GLY A 453 -21.59 37.30 -5.84
N LYS A 454 -22.29 36.42 -5.12
CA LYS A 454 -21.81 35.81 -3.89
C LYS A 454 -21.83 34.30 -4.05
N LEU A 455 -20.76 33.66 -3.61
CA LEU A 455 -20.59 32.22 -3.63
C LEU A 455 -20.45 31.71 -2.21
N GLN A 456 -20.99 30.53 -1.97
CA GLN A 456 -21.00 29.86 -0.69
C GLN A 456 -20.44 28.45 -0.85
N LYS A 457 -20.45 27.70 0.24
CA LYS A 457 -20.12 26.27 0.25
C LYS A 457 -20.74 25.55 -0.95
N PHE A 458 -19.89 24.82 -1.66
CA PHE A 458 -20.13 24.03 -2.86
C PHE A 458 -20.19 24.74 -4.20
N ASP A 459 -20.16 26.07 -4.22
CA ASP A 459 -20.06 26.79 -5.47
C ASP A 459 -18.67 26.61 -6.11
N SER A 460 -18.65 26.54 -7.44
CA SER A 460 -17.42 26.56 -8.24
C SER A 460 -17.00 27.98 -8.60
N LEU A 461 -15.70 28.14 -8.83
CA LEU A 461 -14.99 29.35 -9.22
C LEU A 461 -14.01 29.00 -10.34
N GLY A 462 -13.97 29.81 -11.41
CA GLY A 462 -13.06 29.58 -12.54
C GLY A 462 -13.56 28.54 -13.55
N GLU A 463 -14.82 28.10 -13.48
CA GLU A 463 -15.38 27.17 -14.48
C GLU A 463 -15.49 27.78 -15.88
N MET A 464 -15.68 29.10 -15.98
CA MET A 464 -15.82 29.80 -17.27
C MET A 464 -14.53 29.78 -18.07
N SER A 465 -13.39 29.97 -17.40
CA SER A 465 -12.06 29.93 -18.02
C SER A 465 -11.73 28.52 -18.50
N LEU A 466 -12.16 27.47 -17.78
CA LEU A 466 -12.09 26.08 -18.23
C LEU A 466 -12.98 25.82 -19.46
N ALA A 467 -14.24 26.26 -19.42
CA ALA A 467 -15.24 25.97 -20.45
C ALA A 467 -15.02 26.73 -21.77
N LEU A 468 -14.49 27.96 -21.69
CA LEU A 468 -14.24 28.83 -22.85
C LEU A 468 -12.83 28.67 -23.42
N GLU A 469 -12.01 27.76 -22.87
CA GLU A 469 -10.57 27.63 -23.16
C GLU A 469 -9.82 28.97 -23.06
N GLN A 470 -10.26 29.84 -22.14
CA GLN A 470 -9.65 31.14 -21.89
C GLN A 470 -8.67 31.03 -20.73
N ASN A 471 -7.43 31.45 -20.95
CA ASN A 471 -6.36 31.40 -19.93
C ASN A 471 -6.47 32.47 -18.84
N GLN A 472 -7.57 33.23 -18.79
CA GLN A 472 -7.75 34.38 -17.89
C GLN A 472 -9.07 34.26 -17.13
N HIS A 473 -9.07 34.67 -15.86
CA HIS A 473 -10.29 34.75 -15.05
C HIS A 473 -11.12 35.99 -15.42
N THR A 474 -12.43 35.81 -15.54
CA THR A 474 -13.35 36.87 -15.96
C THR A 474 -13.79 37.82 -14.83
N ALA A 475 -13.34 37.56 -13.60
CA ALA A 475 -13.69 38.29 -12.39
C ALA A 475 -12.68 38.02 -11.25
N THR A 476 -12.62 38.94 -10.29
CA THR A 476 -11.86 38.80 -9.03
C THR A 476 -12.74 38.16 -7.96
N ALA A 477 -12.25 37.14 -7.25
CA ALA A 477 -12.96 36.49 -6.15
C ALA A 477 -12.24 36.76 -4.82
N ILE A 478 -12.96 37.26 -3.81
CA ILE A 478 -12.41 37.68 -2.51
C ILE A 478 -13.09 36.92 -1.38
N ALA A 479 -12.31 36.37 -0.45
CA ALA A 479 -12.81 35.70 0.74
C ALA A 479 -13.45 36.70 1.71
N VAL A 480 -14.70 36.46 2.11
CA VAL A 480 -15.43 37.31 3.08
C VAL A 480 -15.11 36.91 4.52
N ASP A 481 -14.82 35.64 4.74
CA ASP A 481 -14.40 35.02 5.99
C ASP A 481 -13.24 34.03 5.73
N ASN A 482 -12.95 33.12 6.66
CA ASN A 482 -11.97 32.08 6.41
C ASN A 482 -12.55 31.06 5.41
N VAL A 483 -11.96 31.01 4.21
CA VAL A 483 -12.44 30.18 3.10
C VAL A 483 -11.50 29.01 2.89
N LYS A 484 -12.07 27.82 2.75
CA LYS A 484 -11.35 26.62 2.31
C LYS A 484 -11.84 26.23 0.94
N THR A 485 -10.92 26.00 0.01
CA THR A 485 -11.25 25.51 -1.34
C THR A 485 -10.48 24.24 -1.66
N VAL A 486 -11.01 23.45 -2.58
CA VAL A 486 -10.22 22.49 -3.34
C VAL A 486 -10.02 23.00 -4.76
N ALA A 487 -8.79 22.94 -5.23
CA ALA A 487 -8.35 23.48 -6.52
C ALA A 487 -7.80 22.38 -7.42
N PHE A 488 -8.07 22.50 -8.72
CA PHE A 488 -7.56 21.61 -9.78
C PHE A 488 -6.91 22.45 -10.88
N GLN A 489 -5.75 22.04 -11.39
CA GLN A 489 -5.23 22.62 -12.62
C GLN A 489 -6.05 22.11 -13.82
N TYR A 490 -6.23 22.93 -14.85
CA TYR A 490 -6.91 22.50 -16.07
C TYR A 490 -6.15 21.42 -16.81
N GLU A 491 -4.81 21.49 -16.83
CA GLU A 491 -3.96 20.47 -17.43
C GLU A 491 -4.18 19.11 -16.77
N ASP A 492 -4.18 19.05 -15.43
CA ASP A 492 -4.43 17.82 -14.68
C ASP A 492 -5.82 17.23 -14.97
N LEU A 493 -6.86 18.07 -15.06
CA LEU A 493 -8.22 17.64 -15.42
C LEU A 493 -8.29 17.12 -16.87
N LYS A 494 -7.57 17.77 -17.79
CA LYS A 494 -7.51 17.35 -19.20
C LYS A 494 -6.77 16.03 -19.36
N GLU A 495 -5.65 15.84 -18.67
CA GLU A 495 -4.93 14.58 -18.62
C GLU A 495 -5.79 13.47 -17.99
N LEU A 496 -6.47 13.76 -16.88
CA LEU A 496 -7.40 12.81 -16.26
C LEU A 496 -8.50 12.41 -17.23
N SER A 497 -9.02 13.34 -18.04
CA SER A 497 -10.07 13.05 -19.02
C SER A 497 -9.62 12.07 -20.10
N GLY A 498 -8.34 12.11 -20.50
CA GLY A 498 -7.78 11.13 -21.43
C GLY A 498 -7.62 9.73 -20.82
N VAL A 499 -7.33 9.64 -19.52
CA VAL A 499 -7.05 8.36 -18.83
C VAL A 499 -8.32 7.74 -18.21
N ARG A 500 -9.26 8.57 -17.75
CA ARG A 500 -10.51 8.18 -17.06
C ARG A 500 -11.71 8.96 -17.63
N PRO A 501 -12.15 8.64 -18.86
CA PRO A 501 -13.31 9.29 -19.46
C PRO A 501 -14.60 9.14 -18.65
N ASP A 502 -14.71 8.06 -17.87
CA ASP A 502 -15.82 7.80 -16.95
C ASP A 502 -15.92 8.86 -15.84
N ILE A 503 -14.79 9.35 -15.31
CA ILE A 503 -14.78 10.44 -14.33
C ILE A 503 -15.10 11.76 -15.02
N ALA A 504 -14.45 12.03 -16.15
CA ALA A 504 -14.60 13.28 -16.89
C ALA A 504 -16.05 13.53 -17.30
N LEU A 505 -16.74 12.49 -17.80
CA LEU A 505 -18.14 12.59 -18.20
C LEU A 505 -19.02 13.12 -17.06
N VAL A 506 -18.88 12.56 -15.86
CA VAL A 506 -19.65 12.98 -14.68
C VAL A 506 -19.28 14.41 -14.26
N ILE A 507 -17.99 14.76 -14.26
CA ILE A 507 -17.53 16.11 -13.93
C ILE A 507 -18.07 17.16 -14.91
N TYR A 508 -17.98 16.90 -16.22
CA TYR A 508 -18.50 17.83 -17.23
C TYR A 508 -20.01 17.96 -17.16
N GLN A 509 -20.75 16.86 -16.91
CA GLN A 509 -22.21 16.92 -16.69
C GLN A 509 -22.57 17.80 -15.47
N ASN A 510 -21.84 17.64 -14.36
CA ASN A 510 -22.06 18.42 -13.15
C ASN A 510 -21.66 19.90 -13.34
N LEU A 511 -20.58 20.18 -14.08
CA LEU A 511 -20.19 21.53 -14.50
C LEU A 511 -21.31 22.21 -15.30
N THR A 512 -21.83 21.53 -16.33
CA THR A 512 -22.91 22.07 -17.18
C THR A 512 -24.17 22.33 -16.36
N THR A 513 -24.53 21.42 -15.45
CA THR A 513 -25.68 21.58 -14.55
C THR A 513 -25.50 22.81 -13.66
N GLY A 514 -24.35 22.96 -13.00
CA GLY A 514 -24.06 24.11 -12.14
C GLY A 514 -24.05 25.45 -12.90
N LEU A 515 -23.53 25.47 -14.13
CA LEU A 515 -23.59 26.66 -15.00
C LEU A 515 -25.02 27.02 -15.39
N ALA A 516 -25.86 26.03 -15.72
CA ALA A 516 -27.25 26.24 -16.06
C ALA A 516 -28.06 26.80 -14.87
N GLU A 517 -27.83 26.28 -13.66
CA GLU A 517 -28.46 26.79 -12.42
C GLU A 517 -28.04 28.23 -12.12
N LYS A 518 -26.75 28.57 -12.28
CA LYS A 518 -26.25 29.94 -12.11
C LYS A 518 -26.90 30.89 -13.13
N LEU A 519 -27.01 30.48 -14.39
CA LEU A 519 -27.62 31.29 -15.45
C LEU A 519 -29.11 31.54 -15.18
N ASP A 520 -29.85 30.52 -14.76
CA ASP A 520 -31.27 30.65 -14.41
C ASP A 520 -31.47 31.62 -13.24
N LYS A 521 -30.64 31.52 -12.20
CA LYS A 521 -30.67 32.45 -11.06
C LYS A 521 -30.42 33.90 -11.48
N VAL A 522 -29.41 34.15 -12.32
CA VAL A 522 -29.13 35.50 -12.85
C VAL A 522 -30.30 36.02 -13.68
N ASN A 523 -30.93 35.17 -14.52
CA ASN A 523 -32.11 35.56 -15.28
C ASN A 523 -33.29 35.94 -14.38
N GLN A 524 -33.55 35.17 -13.32
CA GLN A 524 -34.61 35.46 -12.35
C GLN A 524 -34.35 36.77 -11.60
N ASP A 525 -33.13 37.01 -11.15
CA ASP A 525 -32.77 38.25 -10.45
C ASP A 525 -32.89 39.47 -11.38
N LEU A 526 -32.52 39.33 -12.66
CA LEU A 526 -32.67 40.37 -13.67
C LEU A 526 -34.15 40.66 -14.00
N LEU A 527 -35.01 39.63 -14.00
CA LEU A 527 -36.46 39.79 -14.13
C LEU A 527 -37.07 40.53 -12.94
N ARG A 528 -36.64 40.23 -11.71
CA ARG A 528 -37.09 40.92 -10.49
C ARG A 528 -36.69 42.38 -10.49
N LEU A 529 -35.45 42.70 -10.88
CA LEU A 529 -34.98 44.10 -10.99
C LEU A 529 -35.82 44.88 -12.01
N LYS A 530 -36.10 44.30 -13.18
CA LYS A 530 -36.95 44.94 -14.20
C LYS A 530 -38.40 45.14 -13.76
N GLN A 531 -38.91 44.31 -12.85
CA GLN A 531 -40.24 44.48 -12.26
C GLN A 531 -40.25 45.57 -11.18
N ALA A 532 -39.19 45.66 -10.39
CA ALA A 532 -39.01 46.70 -9.37
C ALA A 532 -38.81 48.10 -9.97
N GLU A 533 -38.16 48.23 -11.14
CA GLU A 533 -38.03 49.52 -11.86
C GLU A 533 -39.33 50.00 -12.52
N LYS A 534 -40.33 49.12 -12.66
CA LYS A 534 -41.66 49.43 -13.22
C LYS A 534 -42.72 49.70 -12.15
N SER A 535 -42.37 49.58 -10.88
CA SER A 535 -43.20 49.83 -9.71
C SER A 535 -42.75 51.14 -9.06
#